data_AF-A0A9W8DYT8-F1
#
_entry.id   AF-A0A9W8DYT8-F1
#
_cell.length_a   1.000
_cell.length_b   1.000
_cell.length_c   1.000
_cell.angle_alpha   90.00
_cell.angle_beta   90.00
_cell.angle_gamma   90.00
#
_symmetry.space_group_name_H-M   'P 1'
#
loop_
_entity.id
_entity.type
_entity.pdbx_description
1 polymer ?
#
loop_
_entity_poly.entity_id
_entity_poly.type
_entity_poly.pdbx_seq_one_letter_code
_entity_poly.pdbx_strand_id
1 'polypeptide(L)'
;MYTRSRIYGHYLHWVLLATVLCVFPLSLASIVPNSFMVGLQGTNDGLPPSSALYHRFLNTLADLHIPHQVVYNYSRIYTGVSIRVSSNYADFINTLPEVHAVVPNQLASPDYIHRLVPRNGVTYPAKRQLAHDSTGYYEFMKKHPDIRGQGVKVGIIDSGLDYHHPAFGNCYKTSGCRIQYGHDYVGDDFNGSNTAHPDDDPRDTCNGHGTHVAGIMAGDDGEFQGLVPKATLGVYRILGCKGSTSTDVTIKALEQAYVDDMQVINISVGTPSGTGMENDTVLSEAVTLFGALVVSSAGNAGAYSMWMNNAPATAYTVISVASSEPNKYYSLGITDHSKGDKNIIRSSTQNVGIPSDFKRQPLAGAKDTNGTDQACSPLTQSLKGKVALIRRGGCPINTKAQHAAKSGAIAVLIYNNEGDVMNSFDVDDTIKIPVVCIEKSAGDDFVKRLDEGQDITL
;
A
#
# COMPACT_ATOMS: atom_id res chain seq x y z
N MET A 1 -32.55 -35.34 11.52
CA MET A 1 -33.75 -35.17 10.69
C MET A 1 -34.46 -33.89 11.12
N TYR A 2 -34.09 -32.75 10.55
CA TYR A 2 -34.86 -31.50 10.46
C TYR A 2 -34.06 -30.60 9.49
N THR A 3 -34.66 -30.31 8.34
CA THR A 3 -34.03 -29.83 7.11
C THR A 3 -33.81 -28.31 7.11
N ARG A 4 -32.55 -27.88 6.89
CA ARG A 4 -32.17 -26.53 6.45
C ARG A 4 -32.34 -26.44 4.93
N SER A 5 -33.48 -25.96 4.42
CA SER A 5 -33.63 -25.68 2.97
C SER A 5 -34.48 -24.44 2.63
N ARG A 6 -34.54 -23.42 3.50
CA ARG A 6 -35.46 -22.30 3.29
C ARG A 6 -34.90 -20.87 3.45
N ILE A 7 -33.58 -20.69 3.36
CA ILE A 7 -32.99 -19.33 3.38
C ILE A 7 -32.41 -18.91 2.00
N TYR A 8 -32.18 -19.86 1.08
CA TYR A 8 -31.56 -19.55 -0.23
C TYR A 8 -32.55 -19.14 -1.34
N GLY A 9 -33.86 -19.16 -1.10
CA GLY A 9 -34.87 -18.89 -2.14
C GLY A 9 -35.21 -17.41 -2.38
N HIS A 10 -34.81 -16.49 -1.50
CA HIS A 10 -35.29 -15.09 -1.55
C HIS A 10 -34.24 -14.05 -1.98
N TYR A 11 -32.95 -14.41 -2.09
CA TYR A 11 -31.91 -13.48 -2.55
C TYR A 11 -31.80 -13.38 -4.08
N LEU A 12 -32.23 -14.40 -4.82
CA LEU A 12 -32.12 -14.42 -6.29
C LEU A 12 -33.15 -13.52 -7.01
N HIS A 13 -34.20 -13.07 -6.32
CA HIS A 13 -35.29 -12.29 -6.92
C HIS A 13 -35.10 -10.76 -6.84
N TRP A 14 -34.12 -10.25 -6.10
CA TRP A 14 -33.86 -8.80 -6.01
C TRP A 14 -32.73 -8.31 -6.93
N VAL A 15 -32.04 -9.21 -7.63
CA VAL A 15 -30.97 -8.89 -8.59
C VAL A 15 -31.53 -8.39 -9.95
N LEU A 16 -32.86 -8.41 -10.16
CA LEU A 16 -33.48 -8.17 -11.47
C LEU A 16 -34.23 -6.84 -11.64
N LEU A 17 -34.12 -5.86 -10.73
CA LEU A 17 -34.78 -4.55 -10.89
C LEU A 17 -34.00 -3.40 -10.23
N ALA A 18 -32.92 -2.98 -10.88
CA ALA A 18 -32.33 -1.64 -10.65
C ALA A 18 -31.56 -1.12 -11.88
N THR A 19 -32.13 -1.26 -13.07
CA THR A 19 -31.75 -0.45 -14.25
C THR A 19 -32.54 0.85 -14.22
N VAL A 20 -32.10 1.82 -13.40
CA VAL A 20 -32.47 3.24 -13.58
C VAL A 20 -31.23 4.09 -13.38
N LEU A 21 -30.84 4.73 -14.48
CA LEU A 21 -29.87 5.81 -14.62
C LEU A 21 -29.73 6.71 -13.39
N CYS A 22 -28.54 6.71 -12.80
CA CYS A 22 -27.97 7.88 -12.15
C CYS A 22 -26.54 8.05 -12.66
N VAL A 23 -26.38 8.97 -13.61
CA VAL A 23 -25.08 9.48 -14.06
C VAL A 23 -24.54 10.35 -12.94
N PHE A 24 -23.80 9.74 -12.02
CA PHE A 24 -22.78 10.45 -11.24
C PHE A 24 -21.44 10.22 -11.96
N PRO A 25 -20.54 11.22 -12.00
CA PRO A 25 -19.19 10.98 -12.50
C PRO A 25 -18.47 10.05 -11.52
N LEU A 26 -18.55 8.75 -11.77
CA LEU A 26 -17.71 7.73 -11.15
C LEU A 26 -16.28 7.95 -11.63
N SER A 27 -15.57 8.80 -10.92
CA SER A 27 -14.12 8.94 -11.00
C SER A 27 -13.60 8.63 -9.60
N LEU A 28 -12.93 7.50 -9.43
CA LEU A 28 -11.75 7.33 -8.54
C LEU A 28 -11.12 5.92 -8.57
N ALA A 29 -11.76 4.89 -9.15
CA ALA A 29 -11.05 3.66 -9.55
C ALA A 29 -10.49 3.81 -10.96
N SER A 30 -9.17 3.83 -11.10
CA SER A 30 -8.52 3.96 -12.41
C SER A 30 -8.58 2.62 -13.13
N ILE A 31 -9.41 2.51 -14.17
CA ILE A 31 -9.51 1.31 -15.00
C ILE A 31 -8.21 1.10 -15.76
N VAL A 32 -7.71 -0.14 -15.80
CA VAL A 32 -6.60 -0.53 -16.66
C VAL A 32 -7.08 -0.58 -18.12
N PRO A 33 -6.51 0.22 -19.03
CA PRO A 33 -6.98 0.26 -20.41
C PRO A 33 -6.91 -1.10 -21.11
N ASN A 34 -7.97 -1.44 -21.83
CA ASN A 34 -8.07 -2.65 -22.66
C ASN A 34 -7.77 -3.95 -21.89
N SER A 35 -8.08 -4.02 -20.60
CA SER A 35 -7.80 -5.17 -19.74
C SER A 35 -9.04 -5.62 -18.99
N PHE A 36 -9.39 -6.89 -19.14
CA PHE A 36 -10.65 -7.44 -18.64
C PHE A 36 -10.46 -8.82 -18.04
N MET A 37 -11.17 -9.06 -16.95
CA MET A 37 -11.45 -10.39 -16.40
C MET A 37 -12.73 -10.93 -17.02
N VAL A 38 -12.64 -12.10 -17.64
CA VAL A 38 -13.76 -12.80 -18.26
C VAL A 38 -14.11 -14.02 -17.40
N GLY A 39 -15.31 -14.03 -16.84
CA GLY A 39 -15.87 -15.16 -16.10
C GLY A 39 -16.50 -16.16 -17.06
N LEU A 40 -16.11 -17.43 -16.95
CA LEU A 40 -16.59 -18.48 -17.84
C LEU A 40 -17.65 -19.33 -17.15
N GLN A 41 -18.69 -19.69 -17.89
CA GLN A 41 -19.78 -20.56 -17.44
C GLN A 41 -19.95 -21.75 -18.38
N GLY A 42 -20.43 -22.87 -17.82
CA GLY A 42 -20.90 -23.99 -18.63
C GLY A 42 -22.19 -23.66 -19.35
N THR A 43 -22.40 -24.25 -20.52
CA THR A 43 -23.73 -24.41 -21.11
C THR A 43 -24.53 -25.40 -20.24
N ASN A 44 -25.86 -25.43 -20.35
CA ASN A 44 -26.83 -26.14 -19.46
C ASN A 44 -26.67 -27.69 -19.34
N ASP A 45 -25.49 -28.24 -19.58
CA ASP A 45 -25.21 -29.65 -19.88
C ASP A 45 -24.41 -30.36 -18.77
N GLY A 46 -24.25 -29.73 -17.60
CA GLY A 46 -23.41 -30.21 -16.51
C GLY A 46 -22.00 -29.62 -16.57
N LEU A 47 -21.55 -29.04 -15.44
CA LEU A 47 -20.33 -28.26 -15.30
C LEU A 47 -19.10 -29.00 -15.89
N PRO A 48 -18.52 -28.56 -17.02
CA PRO A 48 -17.25 -29.11 -17.49
C PRO A 48 -16.08 -28.64 -16.59
N PRO A 49 -14.93 -29.33 -16.60
CA PRO A 49 -13.74 -28.89 -15.88
C PRO A 49 -13.36 -27.46 -16.29
N SER A 50 -12.86 -26.64 -15.35
CA SER A 50 -12.45 -25.26 -15.60
C SER A 50 -11.47 -25.11 -16.77
N SER A 51 -10.58 -26.10 -16.98
CA SER A 51 -9.66 -26.14 -18.13
C SER A 51 -10.36 -26.32 -19.47
N ALA A 52 -11.44 -27.11 -19.54
CA ALA A 52 -12.19 -27.34 -20.77
C ALA A 52 -12.97 -26.07 -21.19
N LEU A 53 -13.50 -25.32 -20.23
CA LEU A 53 -14.14 -24.03 -20.48
C LEU A 53 -13.15 -23.02 -21.05
N TYR A 54 -11.95 -22.94 -20.47
CA TYR A 54 -10.88 -22.08 -20.96
C TYR A 54 -10.52 -22.38 -22.43
N HIS A 55 -10.27 -23.66 -22.77
CA HIS A 55 -9.92 -24.03 -24.14
C HIS A 55 -11.06 -23.78 -25.13
N ARG A 56 -12.32 -24.04 -24.72
CA ARG A 56 -13.49 -23.74 -25.55
C ARG A 56 -13.56 -22.24 -25.85
N PHE A 57 -13.44 -21.41 -24.83
CA PHE A 57 -13.47 -19.96 -24.98
C PHE A 57 -12.38 -19.46 -25.93
N LEU A 58 -11.14 -19.94 -25.80
CA LEU A 58 -10.05 -19.55 -26.71
C LEU A 58 -10.30 -19.97 -28.16
N ASN A 59 -10.88 -21.16 -28.38
CA ASN A 59 -11.27 -21.59 -29.72
C ASN A 59 -12.36 -20.67 -30.30
N THR A 60 -13.37 -20.29 -29.50
CA THR A 60 -14.39 -19.33 -29.92
C THR A 60 -13.77 -17.98 -30.32
N LEU A 61 -12.83 -17.44 -29.53
CA LEU A 61 -12.15 -16.19 -29.89
C LEU A 61 -11.34 -16.31 -31.19
N ALA A 62 -10.69 -17.46 -31.41
CA ALA A 62 -9.94 -17.73 -32.63
C ALA A 62 -10.85 -17.85 -33.85
N ASP A 63 -11.96 -18.59 -33.75
CA ASP A 63 -12.95 -18.75 -34.83
C ASP A 63 -13.58 -17.40 -35.22
N LEU A 64 -13.80 -16.53 -34.23
CA LEU A 64 -14.33 -15.17 -34.43
C LEU A 64 -13.26 -14.15 -34.82
N HIS A 65 -11.99 -14.57 -34.95
CA HIS A 65 -10.86 -13.73 -35.33
C HIS A 65 -10.70 -12.49 -34.44
N ILE A 66 -10.96 -12.64 -33.13
CA ILE A 66 -10.86 -11.53 -32.17
C ILE A 66 -9.39 -11.38 -31.74
N PRO A 67 -8.73 -10.24 -32.01
CA PRO A 67 -7.36 -10.02 -31.60
C PRO A 67 -7.29 -9.80 -30.09
N HIS A 68 -6.56 -10.66 -29.39
CA HIS A 68 -6.45 -10.62 -27.93
C HIS A 68 -5.09 -11.14 -27.47
N GLN A 69 -4.73 -10.81 -26.22
CA GLN A 69 -3.62 -11.42 -25.49
C GLN A 69 -4.16 -12.00 -24.20
N VAL A 70 -3.89 -13.27 -23.93
CA VAL A 70 -4.17 -13.86 -22.61
C VAL A 70 -3.08 -13.45 -21.63
N VAL A 71 -3.49 -12.91 -20.48
CA VAL A 71 -2.60 -12.54 -19.37
C VAL A 71 -2.54 -13.69 -18.37
N TYR A 72 -3.69 -14.11 -17.84
CA TYR A 72 -3.78 -15.19 -16.86
C TYR A 72 -4.96 -16.12 -17.14
N ASN A 73 -4.76 -17.41 -16.87
CA ASN A 73 -5.81 -18.40 -16.79
C ASN A 73 -6.07 -18.74 -15.31
N TYR A 74 -7.34 -18.70 -14.91
CA TYR A 74 -7.82 -19.05 -13.59
C TYR A 74 -8.70 -20.29 -13.69
N SER A 75 -8.36 -21.31 -12.90
CA SER A 75 -9.02 -22.61 -12.97
C SER A 75 -9.17 -23.29 -11.62
N ARG A 76 -8.73 -22.64 -10.52
CA ARG A 76 -8.65 -23.25 -9.19
C ARG A 76 -9.81 -22.79 -8.32
N ILE A 77 -9.90 -21.49 -8.09
CA ILE A 77 -10.92 -20.85 -7.23
C ILE A 77 -11.87 -20.05 -8.10
N TYR A 78 -11.31 -19.36 -9.11
CA TYR A 78 -12.06 -18.69 -10.15
C TYR A 78 -11.99 -19.51 -11.44
N THR A 79 -13.09 -19.54 -12.21
CA THR A 79 -13.11 -20.12 -13.55
C THR A 79 -13.22 -18.99 -14.56
N GLY A 80 -12.08 -18.61 -15.14
CA GLY A 80 -12.05 -17.45 -16.01
C GLY A 80 -10.67 -17.13 -16.55
N VAL A 81 -10.58 -16.02 -17.28
CA VAL A 81 -9.36 -15.60 -17.96
C VAL A 81 -9.20 -14.08 -17.88
N SER A 82 -7.99 -13.60 -17.59
CA SER A 82 -7.62 -12.20 -17.79
C SER A 82 -7.08 -12.04 -19.20
N ILE A 83 -7.65 -11.11 -19.97
CA ILE A 83 -7.24 -10.82 -21.35
C ILE A 83 -6.99 -9.33 -21.55
N ARG A 84 -6.07 -9.01 -22.48
CA ARG A 84 -5.98 -7.71 -23.12
C ARG A 84 -6.70 -7.76 -24.45
N VAL A 85 -7.69 -6.89 -24.62
CA VAL A 85 -8.52 -6.79 -25.82
C VAL A 85 -9.06 -5.37 -25.94
N SER A 86 -9.23 -4.87 -27.16
CA SER A 86 -9.86 -3.56 -27.38
C SER A 86 -11.30 -3.55 -26.84
N SER A 87 -11.72 -2.44 -26.23
CA SER A 87 -13.01 -2.30 -25.54
C SER A 87 -14.22 -2.64 -26.42
N ASN A 88 -14.16 -2.36 -27.72
CA ASN A 88 -15.23 -2.71 -28.66
C ASN A 88 -15.51 -4.22 -28.77
N TYR A 89 -14.50 -5.07 -28.53
CA TYR A 89 -14.68 -6.52 -28.50
C TYR A 89 -15.12 -7.01 -27.12
N ALA A 90 -14.83 -6.28 -26.04
CA ALA A 90 -15.22 -6.69 -24.69
C ALA A 90 -16.74 -6.79 -24.53
N ASP A 91 -17.48 -5.80 -25.06
CA ASP A 91 -18.95 -5.81 -25.06
C ASP A 91 -19.50 -7.02 -25.83
N PHE A 92 -18.89 -7.35 -26.97
CA PHE A 92 -19.27 -8.51 -27.77
C PHE A 92 -18.96 -9.83 -27.05
N ILE A 93 -17.76 -9.96 -26.45
CA ILE A 93 -17.36 -11.13 -25.66
C ILE A 93 -18.35 -11.39 -24.52
N ASN A 94 -18.90 -10.34 -23.90
CA ASN A 94 -19.90 -10.45 -22.84
C ASN A 94 -21.25 -11.05 -23.31
N THR A 95 -21.48 -11.15 -24.62
CA THR A 95 -22.68 -11.78 -25.19
C THR A 95 -22.49 -13.26 -25.54
N LEU A 96 -21.27 -13.78 -25.43
CA LEU A 96 -20.98 -15.19 -25.74
C LEU A 96 -21.63 -16.11 -24.70
N PRO A 97 -22.26 -17.23 -25.12
CA PRO A 97 -23.03 -18.09 -24.20
C PRO A 97 -22.16 -18.73 -23.10
N GLU A 98 -20.89 -18.98 -23.38
CA GLU A 98 -19.89 -19.48 -22.42
C GLU A 98 -19.32 -18.41 -21.48
N VAL A 99 -19.70 -17.14 -21.64
CA VAL A 99 -19.25 -16.02 -20.79
C VAL A 99 -20.39 -15.61 -19.85
N HIS A 100 -20.08 -15.57 -18.55
CA HIS A 100 -21.01 -15.08 -17.54
C HIS A 100 -20.88 -13.58 -17.31
N ALA A 101 -19.65 -13.06 -17.34
CA ALA A 101 -19.36 -11.66 -17.10
C ALA A 101 -18.03 -11.24 -17.73
N VAL A 102 -17.96 -9.99 -18.17
CA VAL A 102 -16.72 -9.30 -18.55
C VAL A 102 -16.58 -8.06 -17.68
N VAL A 103 -15.54 -8.02 -16.85
CA VAL A 103 -15.32 -6.94 -15.87
C VAL A 103 -13.96 -6.29 -16.14
N PRO A 104 -13.88 -4.95 -16.25
CA PRO A 104 -12.61 -4.26 -16.44
C PRO A 104 -11.70 -4.43 -15.22
N ASN A 105 -10.41 -4.62 -15.45
CA ASN A 105 -9.41 -4.63 -14.38
C ASN A 105 -9.24 -3.23 -13.80
N GLN A 106 -9.14 -3.14 -12.48
CA GLN A 106 -8.93 -1.88 -11.76
C GLN A 106 -7.49 -1.80 -11.29
N LEU A 107 -6.94 -0.59 -11.27
CA LEU A 107 -5.67 -0.32 -10.61
C LEU A 107 -5.87 -0.33 -9.10
N ALA A 108 -5.00 -1.08 -8.44
CA ALA A 108 -4.86 -1.11 -7.00
C ALA A 108 -3.46 -0.66 -6.62
N SER A 109 -3.33 -0.05 -5.46
CA SER A 109 -2.04 0.33 -4.89
C SER A 109 -2.14 0.31 -3.37
N PRO A 110 -1.06 0.04 -2.64
CA PRO A 110 -1.00 0.51 -1.27
C PRO A 110 -1.01 2.04 -1.31
N ASP A 111 -1.55 2.68 -0.27
CA ASP A 111 -1.24 4.09 -0.07
C ASP A 111 0.25 4.20 0.30
N TYR A 112 1.01 4.85 -0.58
CA TYR A 112 2.46 5.10 -0.53
C TYR A 112 3.18 4.70 0.79
N ILE A 113 3.95 3.61 0.76
CA ILE A 113 5.11 3.45 1.64
C ILE A 113 6.36 3.74 0.81
N HIS A 114 7.23 4.57 1.38
CA HIS A 114 8.39 5.13 0.70
C HIS A 114 9.52 4.09 0.56
N ARG A 115 10.34 4.34 -0.48
CA ARG A 115 11.64 3.72 -0.76
C ARG A 115 12.43 3.51 0.53
N LEU A 116 12.89 2.29 0.78
CA LEU A 116 13.84 2.03 1.87
C LEU A 116 15.13 2.82 1.60
N VAL A 117 15.31 3.92 2.32
CA VAL A 117 16.62 4.58 2.42
C VAL A 117 17.33 4.00 3.64
N PRO A 118 18.48 3.31 3.46
CA PRO A 118 19.26 2.83 4.59
C PRO A 118 19.60 3.99 5.54
N ARG A 119 19.07 3.96 6.76
CA ARG A 119 19.39 4.96 7.78
C ARG A 119 20.70 4.61 8.48
N ASN A 120 21.82 4.99 7.87
CA ASN A 120 23.12 4.90 8.53
C ASN A 120 23.22 5.97 9.62
N GLY A 121 23.52 5.58 10.86
CA GLY A 121 23.88 6.50 11.95
C GLY A 121 22.73 6.93 12.88
N VAL A 122 21.51 6.42 12.72
CA VAL A 122 20.43 6.63 13.71
C VAL A 122 20.53 5.55 14.78
N THR A 123 20.95 5.93 15.99
CA THR A 123 20.90 5.05 17.15
C THR A 123 19.47 5.00 17.66
N TYR A 124 18.75 3.94 17.33
CA TYR A 124 17.46 3.69 17.98
C TYR A 124 17.73 3.33 19.43
N PRO A 125 17.02 3.94 20.37
CA PRO A 125 17.21 3.56 21.76
C PRO A 125 16.75 2.11 21.93
N ALA A 126 17.51 1.29 22.64
CA ALA A 126 17.12 -0.08 22.98
C ALA A 126 15.82 -0.05 23.79
N LYS A 127 14.67 -0.20 23.14
CA LYS A 127 13.40 0.11 23.78
C LYS A 127 12.25 -0.75 23.27
N ARG A 128 11.53 -1.25 24.27
CA ARG A 128 10.11 -1.62 24.30
C ARG A 128 9.35 -1.17 23.05
N GLN A 129 8.86 -2.15 22.29
CA GLN A 129 8.04 -1.92 21.09
C GLN A 129 6.66 -1.40 21.53
N LEU A 130 6.43 -0.09 21.37
CA LEU A 130 5.26 0.60 21.91
C LEU A 130 3.93 0.10 21.28
N ALA A 131 3.98 -0.39 20.03
CA ALA A 131 2.83 -1.03 19.40
C ALA A 131 2.40 -2.32 20.10
N HIS A 132 3.35 -3.08 20.65
CA HIS A 132 3.04 -4.27 21.46
C HIS A 132 2.42 -3.90 22.81
N ASP A 133 2.73 -2.71 23.35
CA ASP A 133 2.09 -2.20 24.57
C ASP A 133 0.62 -1.84 24.32
N SER A 134 0.33 -1.17 23.21
CA SER A 134 -1.02 -0.69 22.90
C SER A 134 -1.98 -1.79 22.48
N THR A 135 -1.48 -2.92 21.97
CA THR A 135 -2.28 -4.05 21.48
C THR A 135 -2.51 -5.15 22.52
N GLY A 136 -1.85 -5.07 23.68
CA GLY A 136 -1.89 -6.14 24.69
C GLY A 136 -1.03 -7.36 24.33
N TYR A 137 -0.19 -7.28 23.29
CA TYR A 137 0.68 -8.37 22.84
C TYR A 137 1.56 -8.91 23.97
N TYR A 138 2.19 -8.05 24.77
CA TYR A 138 3.06 -8.52 25.87
C TYR A 138 2.29 -9.31 26.93
N GLU A 139 1.06 -8.91 27.26
CA GLU A 139 0.22 -9.64 28.22
C GLU A 139 -0.23 -10.99 27.66
N PHE A 140 -0.51 -11.07 26.37
CA PHE A 140 -0.74 -12.33 25.67
C PHE A 140 0.49 -13.24 25.74
N MET A 141 1.66 -12.73 25.35
CA MET A 141 2.91 -13.50 25.31
C MET A 141 3.39 -13.95 26.69
N LYS A 142 3.08 -13.19 27.75
CA LYS A 142 3.35 -13.61 29.13
C LYS A 142 2.57 -14.87 29.52
N LYS A 143 1.34 -15.01 29.02
CA LYS A 143 0.48 -16.19 29.28
C LYS A 143 0.76 -17.33 28.30
N HIS A 144 1.23 -16.99 27.09
CA HIS A 144 1.41 -17.92 25.97
C HIS A 144 2.79 -17.76 25.32
N PRO A 145 3.89 -17.97 26.08
CA PRO A 145 5.25 -17.71 25.57
C PRO A 145 5.63 -18.57 24.36
N ASP A 146 5.01 -19.73 24.23
CA ASP A 146 5.29 -20.71 23.18
C ASP A 146 4.54 -20.47 21.87
N ILE A 147 3.49 -19.62 21.88
CA ILE A 147 2.70 -19.30 20.69
C ILE A 147 3.41 -18.18 19.92
N ARG A 148 4.28 -18.55 18.98
CA ARG A 148 5.09 -17.62 18.14
C ARG A 148 4.83 -17.80 16.64
N GLY A 149 3.78 -18.54 16.27
CA GLY A 149 3.45 -18.87 14.88
C GLY A 149 4.03 -20.18 14.34
N GLN A 150 4.63 -21.01 15.19
CA GLN A 150 5.16 -22.31 14.79
C GLN A 150 4.07 -23.16 14.12
N GLY A 151 4.36 -23.73 12.96
CA GLY A 151 3.42 -24.54 12.19
C GLY A 151 2.32 -23.75 11.49
N VAL A 152 2.34 -22.41 11.56
CA VAL A 152 1.42 -21.54 10.83
C VAL A 152 2.09 -21.04 9.55
N LYS A 153 1.37 -21.14 8.42
CA LYS A 153 1.75 -20.56 7.13
C LYS A 153 1.02 -19.23 6.90
N VAL A 154 1.78 -18.18 6.62
CA VAL A 154 1.23 -16.84 6.35
C VAL A 154 1.68 -16.33 4.98
N GLY A 155 0.71 -16.00 4.14
CA GLY A 155 0.92 -15.41 2.82
C GLY A 155 0.91 -13.88 2.90
N ILE A 156 1.85 -13.26 2.23
CA ILE A 156 2.01 -11.80 2.13
C ILE A 156 1.90 -11.44 0.66
N ILE A 157 0.79 -10.79 0.29
CA ILE A 157 0.53 -10.31 -1.08
C ILE A 157 0.81 -8.81 -1.09
N ASP A 158 1.97 -8.42 -1.64
CA ASP A 158 2.52 -7.06 -1.49
C ASP A 158 3.60 -6.73 -2.55
N SER A 159 4.49 -5.76 -2.32
CA SER A 159 5.62 -5.39 -3.20
C SER A 159 6.78 -6.39 -3.23
N GLY A 160 6.67 -7.48 -2.48
CA GLY A 160 7.76 -8.42 -2.23
C GLY A 160 8.39 -8.23 -0.85
N LEU A 161 9.50 -8.90 -0.60
CA LEU A 161 10.18 -8.89 0.69
C LEU A 161 11.69 -9.01 0.48
N ASP A 162 12.48 -8.08 1.04
CA ASP A 162 13.93 -8.20 1.07
C ASP A 162 14.36 -9.28 2.08
N TYR A 163 14.45 -10.52 1.63
CA TYR A 163 14.82 -11.64 2.50
C TYR A 163 16.30 -11.59 2.96
N HIS A 164 17.09 -10.66 2.41
CA HIS A 164 18.42 -10.30 2.94
C HIS A 164 18.37 -9.32 4.13
N HIS A 165 17.18 -8.89 4.55
CA HIS A 165 17.07 -8.14 5.79
C HIS A 165 17.35 -9.09 6.98
N PRO A 166 18.16 -8.69 7.99
CA PRO A 166 18.49 -9.53 9.14
C PRO A 166 17.27 -10.08 9.87
N ALA A 167 16.20 -9.29 9.93
CA ALA A 167 14.92 -9.68 10.51
C ALA A 167 14.25 -10.91 9.87
N PHE A 168 14.72 -11.36 8.69
CA PHE A 168 14.21 -12.53 7.97
C PHE A 168 15.23 -13.66 7.82
N GLY A 169 16.42 -13.52 8.39
CA GLY A 169 17.42 -14.59 8.44
C GLY A 169 18.32 -14.71 7.21
N ASN A 170 18.31 -13.73 6.30
CA ASN A 170 19.19 -13.68 5.12
C ASN A 170 19.03 -14.86 4.14
N CYS A 171 17.83 -15.42 4.01
CA CYS A 171 17.65 -16.63 3.24
C CYS A 171 16.22 -16.84 2.70
N TYR A 172 16.12 -17.55 1.57
CA TYR A 172 14.89 -17.83 0.85
C TYR A 172 14.93 -19.26 0.30
N LYS A 173 13.85 -20.03 0.46
CA LYS A 173 13.68 -21.41 -0.09
C LYS A 173 14.86 -22.37 0.18
N THR A 174 15.56 -22.20 1.30
CA THR A 174 16.57 -23.16 1.76
C THR A 174 16.18 -23.76 3.11
N SER A 175 16.81 -24.89 3.46
CA SER A 175 16.51 -25.61 4.71
C SER A 175 16.74 -24.71 5.92
N GLY A 176 15.72 -24.57 6.77
CA GLY A 176 15.76 -23.73 7.97
C GLY A 176 15.33 -22.27 7.77
N CYS A 177 15.05 -21.84 6.53
CA CYS A 177 14.47 -20.52 6.28
C CYS A 177 13.00 -20.48 6.70
N ARG A 178 12.53 -19.29 7.08
CA ARG A 178 11.10 -19.07 7.32
C ARG A 178 10.35 -18.77 6.03
N ILE A 179 11.00 -18.12 5.07
CA ILE A 179 10.42 -17.81 3.76
C ILE A 179 10.62 -19.04 2.86
N GLN A 180 9.56 -19.82 2.71
CA GLN A 180 9.56 -21.10 1.99
C GLN A 180 8.77 -21.06 0.68
N TYR A 181 7.94 -20.04 0.50
CA TYR A 181 7.12 -19.84 -0.69
C TYR A 181 7.30 -18.44 -1.24
N GLY A 182 7.12 -18.29 -2.54
CA GLY A 182 7.07 -17.00 -3.17
C GLY A 182 7.32 -17.01 -4.67
N HIS A 183 6.92 -15.91 -5.29
CA HIS A 183 6.98 -15.65 -6.73
C HIS A 183 6.76 -14.14 -6.97
N ASP A 184 7.40 -13.60 -8.02
CA ASP A 184 7.15 -12.26 -8.55
C ASP A 184 6.24 -12.35 -9.76
N TYR A 185 5.05 -11.76 -9.68
CA TYR A 185 4.07 -11.76 -10.76
C TYR A 185 4.25 -10.60 -11.75
N VAL A 186 5.14 -9.65 -11.47
CA VAL A 186 5.09 -8.33 -12.12
C VAL A 186 6.44 -7.76 -12.55
N GLY A 187 7.50 -7.97 -11.76
CA GLY A 187 8.80 -7.34 -11.99
C GLY A 187 8.86 -5.84 -11.62
N ASP A 188 10.06 -5.29 -11.62
CA ASP A 188 10.37 -3.95 -11.08
C ASP A 188 9.66 -2.80 -11.82
N ASP A 189 9.55 -2.89 -13.14
CA ASP A 189 9.01 -1.81 -13.99
C ASP A 189 7.48 -1.77 -14.03
N PHE A 190 6.80 -2.67 -13.32
CA PHE A 190 5.35 -2.76 -13.35
C PHE A 190 4.67 -1.54 -12.71
N ASN A 191 3.65 -1.03 -13.39
CA ASN A 191 2.85 0.12 -12.98
C ASN A 191 1.34 -0.19 -12.96
N GLY A 192 0.97 -1.47 -12.97
CA GLY A 192 -0.43 -1.92 -13.01
C GLY A 192 -1.07 -1.92 -14.39
N SER A 193 -0.51 -1.20 -15.37
CA SER A 193 -1.08 -1.09 -16.73
C SER A 193 -0.20 -1.67 -17.83
N ASN A 194 1.11 -1.66 -17.66
CA ASN A 194 2.07 -2.23 -18.61
C ASN A 194 2.12 -3.76 -18.57
N THR A 195 2.93 -4.35 -19.44
CA THR A 195 3.19 -5.79 -19.44
C THR A 195 4.03 -6.16 -18.22
N ALA A 196 3.62 -7.20 -17.49
CA ALA A 196 4.34 -7.78 -16.37
C ALA A 196 5.52 -8.64 -16.85
N HIS A 197 6.58 -8.69 -16.05
CA HIS A 197 7.77 -9.52 -16.25
C HIS A 197 7.98 -10.43 -15.02
N PRO A 198 7.19 -11.52 -14.91
CA PRO A 198 7.22 -12.39 -13.73
C PRO A 198 8.49 -13.25 -13.67
N ASP A 199 8.91 -13.59 -12.46
CA ASP A 199 9.99 -14.52 -12.15
C ASP A 199 9.79 -15.20 -10.77
N ASP A 200 10.68 -16.10 -10.38
CA ASP A 200 10.56 -16.87 -9.12
C ASP A 200 11.15 -16.19 -7.88
N ASP A 201 11.68 -14.98 -8.02
CA ASP A 201 12.34 -14.22 -6.96
C ASP A 201 11.45 -13.07 -6.44
N PRO A 202 10.72 -13.25 -5.33
CA PRO A 202 9.79 -12.25 -4.79
C PRO A 202 10.51 -11.09 -4.06
N ARG A 203 11.81 -10.90 -4.32
CA ARG A 203 12.63 -9.94 -3.59
C ARG A 203 12.24 -8.52 -3.94
N ASP A 204 12.03 -7.71 -2.92
CA ASP A 204 11.83 -6.27 -3.08
C ASP A 204 13.12 -5.52 -2.74
N THR A 205 13.72 -4.85 -3.71
CA THR A 205 14.93 -4.04 -3.50
C THR A 205 14.70 -2.53 -3.63
N CYS A 206 13.45 -2.10 -3.83
CA CYS A 206 13.17 -0.72 -4.24
C CYS A 206 11.98 -0.09 -3.55
N ASN A 207 10.87 -0.82 -3.36
CA ASN A 207 9.64 -0.27 -2.82
C ASN A 207 9.69 -0.27 -1.29
N GLY A 208 9.85 -1.44 -0.69
CA GLY A 208 9.99 -1.64 0.75
C GLY A 208 8.68 -1.87 1.50
N HIS A 209 7.52 -1.62 0.89
CA HIS A 209 6.21 -1.77 1.53
C HIS A 209 6.02 -3.18 2.11
N GLY A 210 6.21 -4.21 1.30
CA GLY A 210 6.02 -5.60 1.72
C GLY A 210 7.05 -6.07 2.75
N THR A 211 8.29 -5.55 2.71
CA THR A 211 9.29 -5.80 3.77
C THR A 211 8.85 -5.20 5.10
N HIS A 212 8.28 -4.00 5.08
CA HIS A 212 7.75 -3.34 6.29
C HIS A 212 6.53 -4.09 6.85
N VAL A 213 5.58 -4.49 5.99
CA VAL A 213 4.41 -5.30 6.35
C VAL A 213 4.84 -6.64 6.95
N ALA A 214 5.76 -7.35 6.30
CA ALA A 214 6.31 -8.61 6.80
C ALA A 214 7.04 -8.42 8.14
N GLY A 215 7.68 -7.26 8.36
CA GLY A 215 8.39 -6.93 9.59
C GLY A 215 7.44 -6.84 10.79
N ILE A 216 6.31 -6.14 10.64
CA ILE A 216 5.26 -6.04 11.66
C ILE A 216 4.74 -7.43 12.04
N MET A 217 4.56 -8.29 11.05
CA MET A 217 3.97 -9.60 11.24
C MET A 217 4.96 -10.62 11.82
N ALA A 218 6.16 -10.72 11.25
CA ALA A 218 7.06 -11.83 11.51
C ALA A 218 8.55 -11.44 11.53
N GLY A 219 8.92 -10.16 11.50
CA GLY A 219 10.32 -9.76 11.64
C GLY A 219 10.94 -10.25 12.96
N ASP A 220 12.21 -10.60 12.98
CA ASP A 220 12.97 -10.93 14.21
C ASP A 220 14.46 -10.70 13.96
N ASP A 221 14.98 -9.53 14.34
CA ASP A 221 16.42 -9.20 14.29
C ASP A 221 17.09 -9.24 15.67
N GLY A 222 16.35 -9.68 16.70
CA GLY A 222 16.77 -9.68 18.10
C GLY A 222 16.45 -8.40 18.87
N GLU A 223 16.22 -7.27 18.19
CA GLU A 223 15.80 -6.01 18.80
C GLU A 223 14.33 -5.68 18.51
N PHE A 224 13.91 -5.88 17.27
CA PHE A 224 12.53 -5.79 16.78
C PHE A 224 11.97 -7.18 16.51
N GLN A 225 10.78 -7.42 17.05
CA GLN A 225 10.05 -8.67 16.85
C GLN A 225 8.64 -8.39 16.34
N GLY A 226 8.21 -9.10 15.30
CA GLY A 226 6.83 -9.12 14.86
C GLY A 226 5.97 -9.99 15.77
N LEU A 227 4.69 -10.09 15.43
CA LEU A 227 3.71 -10.88 16.18
C LEU A 227 4.04 -12.39 16.20
N VAL A 228 4.42 -12.94 15.05
CA VAL A 228 4.60 -14.38 14.80
C VAL A 228 5.97 -14.71 14.18
N PRO A 229 7.08 -14.48 14.90
CA PRO A 229 8.44 -14.61 14.36
C PRO A 229 8.82 -16.05 13.99
N LYS A 230 8.03 -17.07 14.33
CA LYS A 230 8.28 -18.48 13.97
C LYS A 230 7.33 -19.03 12.90
N ALA A 231 6.53 -18.18 12.26
CA ALA A 231 5.69 -18.57 11.13
C ALA A 231 6.52 -18.90 9.88
N THR A 232 5.97 -19.80 9.05
CA THR A 232 6.43 -20.01 7.67
C THR A 232 5.77 -18.97 6.78
N LEU A 233 6.56 -18.30 5.94
CA LEU A 233 6.09 -17.20 5.10
C LEU A 233 6.04 -17.61 3.62
N GLY A 234 4.99 -17.14 2.95
CA GLY A 234 4.90 -17.08 1.49
C GLY A 234 4.85 -15.63 1.03
N VAL A 235 5.71 -15.26 0.08
CA VAL A 235 5.82 -13.87 -0.41
C VAL A 235 5.39 -13.80 -1.87
N TYR A 236 4.27 -13.15 -2.14
CA TYR A 236 3.68 -13.03 -3.47
C TYR A 236 3.78 -11.58 -3.91
N ARG A 237 4.76 -11.29 -4.75
CA ARG A 237 5.05 -9.93 -5.19
C ARG A 237 4.12 -9.54 -6.35
N ILE A 238 3.30 -8.51 -6.12
CA ILE A 238 2.32 -7.99 -7.08
C ILE A 238 2.53 -6.52 -7.40
N LEU A 239 3.46 -5.82 -6.72
CA LEU A 239 3.79 -4.42 -6.99
C LEU A 239 5.21 -4.30 -7.56
N GLY A 240 5.35 -3.51 -8.62
CA GLY A 240 6.66 -3.03 -9.07
C GLY A 240 7.20 -1.91 -8.17
N CYS A 241 8.36 -1.36 -8.51
CA CYS A 241 9.02 -0.30 -7.73
C CYS A 241 8.19 0.99 -7.60
N LYS A 242 7.22 1.20 -8.48
CA LYS A 242 6.31 2.36 -8.46
C LYS A 242 5.03 2.13 -7.64
N GLY A 243 4.77 0.91 -7.18
CA GLY A 243 3.73 0.63 -6.19
C GLY A 243 2.30 0.48 -6.72
N SER A 244 2.08 0.22 -8.02
CA SER A 244 0.73 -0.03 -8.55
C SER A 244 0.61 -1.43 -9.13
N THR A 245 -0.59 -2.00 -9.05
CA THR A 245 -0.96 -3.31 -9.59
C THR A 245 -2.38 -3.31 -10.12
N SER A 246 -2.85 -4.48 -10.56
CA SER A 246 -4.17 -4.66 -11.12
C SER A 246 -4.91 -5.83 -10.48
N THR A 247 -6.24 -5.76 -10.47
CA THR A 247 -7.13 -6.77 -9.85
C THR A 247 -6.80 -8.20 -10.27
N ASP A 248 -6.48 -8.43 -11.55
CA ASP A 248 -6.12 -9.76 -12.06
C ASP A 248 -4.81 -10.29 -11.46
N VAL A 249 -3.78 -9.46 -11.32
CA VAL A 249 -2.52 -9.85 -10.65
C VAL A 249 -2.79 -10.18 -9.17
N THR A 250 -3.57 -9.36 -8.47
CA THR A 250 -3.94 -9.62 -7.06
C THR A 250 -4.65 -10.96 -6.91
N ILE A 251 -5.61 -11.25 -7.79
CA ILE A 251 -6.33 -12.54 -7.79
C ILE A 251 -5.39 -13.70 -8.08
N LYS A 252 -4.43 -13.52 -9.00
CA LYS A 252 -3.47 -14.57 -9.32
C LYS A 252 -2.59 -14.94 -8.13
N ALA A 253 -2.12 -13.93 -7.39
CA ALA A 253 -1.37 -14.13 -6.15
C ALA A 253 -2.23 -14.76 -5.05
N LEU A 254 -3.49 -14.34 -4.92
CA LEU A 254 -4.44 -14.90 -3.95
C LEU A 254 -4.71 -16.40 -4.22
N GLU A 255 -4.94 -16.79 -5.47
CA GLU A 255 -5.08 -18.20 -5.83
C GLU A 255 -3.82 -19.01 -5.49
N GLN A 256 -2.62 -18.46 -5.74
CA GLN A 256 -1.38 -19.16 -5.42
C GLN A 256 -1.17 -19.29 -3.91
N ALA A 257 -1.45 -18.24 -3.14
CA ALA A 257 -1.37 -18.28 -1.69
C ALA A 257 -2.27 -19.37 -1.10
N TYR A 258 -3.49 -19.50 -1.63
CA TYR A 258 -4.39 -20.59 -1.23
C TYR A 258 -3.84 -21.97 -1.64
N VAL A 259 -3.31 -22.12 -2.86
CA VAL A 259 -2.72 -23.39 -3.35
C VAL A 259 -1.49 -23.81 -2.55
N ASP A 260 -0.71 -22.85 -2.04
CA ASP A 260 0.44 -23.11 -1.17
C ASP A 260 0.05 -23.46 0.29
N ASP A 261 -1.26 -23.59 0.55
CA ASP A 261 -1.89 -23.83 1.85
C ASP A 261 -1.59 -22.72 2.87
N MET A 262 -1.52 -21.45 2.44
CA MET A 262 -1.43 -20.34 3.39
C MET A 262 -2.70 -20.28 4.23
N GLN A 263 -2.54 -20.25 5.56
CA GLN A 263 -3.65 -20.29 6.51
C GLN A 263 -4.16 -18.89 6.85
N VAL A 264 -3.26 -17.90 6.79
CA VAL A 264 -3.57 -16.47 6.90
C VAL A 264 -2.97 -15.78 5.68
N ILE A 265 -3.72 -14.92 5.02
CA ILE A 265 -3.28 -14.19 3.83
C ILE A 265 -3.51 -12.70 4.10
N ASN A 266 -2.42 -11.94 4.15
CA ASN A 266 -2.46 -10.50 4.31
C ASN A 266 -2.35 -9.81 2.94
N ILE A 267 -3.31 -8.92 2.67
CA ILE A 267 -3.35 -8.09 1.47
C ILE A 267 -3.35 -6.63 1.92
N SER A 268 -2.20 -5.96 1.80
CA SER A 268 -2.06 -4.53 2.16
C SER A 268 -2.08 -3.64 0.92
N VAL A 269 -2.93 -4.00 -0.04
CA VAL A 269 -3.14 -3.33 -1.32
C VAL A 269 -4.64 -3.37 -1.60
N GLY A 270 -5.19 -2.33 -2.23
CA GLY A 270 -6.59 -2.37 -2.60
C GLY A 270 -7.02 -1.25 -3.54
N THR A 271 -8.28 -1.31 -3.94
CA THR A 271 -8.93 -0.27 -4.73
C THR A 271 -9.88 0.53 -3.83
N PRO A 272 -9.71 1.86 -3.70
CA PRO A 272 -10.62 2.70 -2.92
C PRO A 272 -12.06 2.66 -3.43
N SER A 273 -13.01 2.93 -2.54
CA SER A 273 -14.45 2.93 -2.85
C SER A 273 -14.97 1.57 -3.31
N GLY A 274 -14.52 0.50 -2.66
CA GLY A 274 -14.98 -0.87 -2.91
C GLY A 274 -16.49 -1.01 -2.69
N THR A 275 -17.14 -1.73 -3.60
CA THR A 275 -18.58 -1.97 -3.62
C THR A 275 -18.98 -3.31 -3.05
N GLY A 276 -18.01 -4.21 -2.86
CA GLY A 276 -18.26 -5.59 -2.43
C GLY A 276 -18.47 -6.56 -3.60
N MET A 277 -18.45 -6.05 -4.84
CA MET A 277 -18.72 -6.82 -6.06
C MET A 277 -17.49 -6.95 -6.97
N GLU A 278 -16.36 -6.36 -6.59
CA GLU A 278 -15.11 -6.50 -7.31
C GLU A 278 -14.63 -7.95 -7.29
N ASN A 279 -13.99 -8.41 -8.36
CA ASN A 279 -13.59 -9.82 -8.50
C ASN A 279 -12.60 -10.26 -7.40
N ASP A 280 -11.69 -9.38 -6.98
CA ASP A 280 -10.76 -9.64 -5.88
C ASP A 280 -11.48 -9.75 -4.53
N THR A 281 -12.56 -8.99 -4.34
CA THR A 281 -13.44 -9.05 -3.17
C THR A 281 -14.19 -10.38 -3.10
N VAL A 282 -14.87 -10.74 -4.19
CA VAL A 282 -15.63 -12.00 -4.28
C VAL A 282 -14.72 -13.21 -4.11
N LEU A 283 -13.51 -13.18 -4.66
CA LEU A 283 -12.56 -14.28 -4.52
C LEU A 283 -11.89 -14.33 -3.16
N SER A 284 -11.63 -13.19 -2.53
CA SER A 284 -11.17 -13.15 -1.13
C SER A 284 -12.22 -13.73 -0.18
N GLU A 285 -13.50 -13.48 -0.44
CA GLU A 285 -14.60 -14.10 0.30
C GLU A 285 -14.64 -15.61 0.09
N ALA A 286 -14.50 -16.09 -1.15
CA ALA A 286 -14.45 -17.52 -1.46
C ALA A 286 -13.27 -18.22 -0.77
N VAL A 287 -12.06 -17.65 -0.84
CA VAL A 287 -10.87 -18.18 -0.15
C VAL A 287 -11.09 -18.30 1.35
N THR A 288 -11.74 -17.30 1.95
CA THR A 288 -12.06 -17.32 3.38
C THR A 288 -13.04 -18.42 3.74
N LEU A 289 -14.09 -18.60 2.93
CA LEU A 289 -15.07 -19.67 3.12
C LEU A 289 -14.47 -21.07 2.93
N PHE A 290 -13.40 -21.20 2.12
CA PHE A 290 -12.68 -22.46 1.89
C PHE A 290 -11.53 -22.72 2.87
N GLY A 291 -11.28 -21.83 3.84
CA GLY A 291 -10.50 -22.15 5.04
C GLY A 291 -9.21 -21.36 5.27
N ALA A 292 -8.90 -20.35 4.44
CA ALA A 292 -7.77 -19.44 4.68
C ALA A 292 -8.27 -18.07 5.13
N LEU A 293 -7.81 -17.56 6.27
CA LEU A 293 -8.20 -16.24 6.76
C LEU A 293 -7.59 -15.14 5.89
N VAL A 294 -8.41 -14.34 5.23
CA VAL A 294 -7.95 -13.15 4.50
C VAL A 294 -8.08 -11.91 5.37
N VAL A 295 -7.00 -11.16 5.47
CA VAL A 295 -6.91 -9.88 6.20
C VAL A 295 -6.53 -8.79 5.20
N SER A 296 -7.32 -7.73 5.13
CA SER A 296 -7.10 -6.64 4.17
C SER A 296 -7.20 -5.29 4.85
N SER A 297 -6.32 -4.36 4.47
CA SER A 297 -6.37 -2.98 4.97
C SER A 297 -7.63 -2.26 4.48
N ALA A 298 -8.28 -1.49 5.35
CA ALA A 298 -9.46 -0.70 4.98
C ALA A 298 -9.16 0.47 4.01
N GLY A 299 -7.88 0.82 3.83
CA GLY A 299 -7.43 1.93 2.99
C GLY A 299 -7.30 3.26 3.73
N ASN A 300 -6.62 4.23 3.12
CA ASN A 300 -6.34 5.55 3.72
C ASN A 300 -7.08 6.70 3.02
N ALA A 301 -8.09 6.39 2.19
CA ALA A 301 -8.93 7.35 1.50
C ALA A 301 -10.11 7.90 2.35
N GLY A 302 -10.13 7.61 3.66
CA GLY A 302 -11.23 8.00 4.55
C GLY A 302 -11.52 9.50 4.65
N ALA A 303 -10.53 10.35 4.33
CA ALA A 303 -10.73 11.80 4.28
C ALA A 303 -11.65 12.27 3.14
N TYR A 304 -11.80 11.47 2.07
CA TYR A 304 -12.67 11.82 0.95
C TYR A 304 -14.16 11.51 1.24
N SER A 305 -14.44 10.40 1.92
CA SER A 305 -15.81 9.99 2.29
C SER A 305 -15.78 8.77 3.23
N MET A 306 -16.86 8.57 3.99
CA MET A 306 -17.07 7.34 4.78
C MET A 306 -17.23 6.07 3.92
N TRP A 307 -17.47 6.22 2.61
CA TRP A 307 -17.65 5.11 1.65
C TRP A 307 -16.35 4.69 0.94
N MET A 308 -15.20 5.11 1.47
CA MET A 308 -13.88 4.92 0.82
C MET A 308 -13.13 3.68 1.31
N ASN A 309 -13.83 2.67 1.84
CA ASN A 309 -13.21 1.40 2.21
C ASN A 309 -12.67 0.69 0.96
N ASN A 310 -11.53 0.01 1.09
CA ASN A 310 -10.89 -0.66 -0.05
C ASN A 310 -11.54 -2.01 -0.36
N ALA A 311 -11.67 -2.33 -1.65
CA ALA A 311 -11.69 -3.73 -2.09
C ALA A 311 -10.27 -4.33 -1.96
N PRO A 312 -10.07 -5.58 -1.48
CA PRO A 312 -11.07 -6.57 -1.11
C PRO A 312 -11.54 -6.52 0.36
N ALA A 313 -11.17 -5.49 1.13
CA ALA A 313 -11.56 -5.36 2.54
C ALA A 313 -13.07 -5.18 2.77
N THR A 314 -13.84 -4.93 1.71
CA THR A 314 -15.31 -4.82 1.72
C THR A 314 -16.02 -6.17 1.68
N ALA A 315 -15.32 -7.30 1.47
CA ALA A 315 -15.91 -8.64 1.54
C ALA A 315 -16.41 -8.95 2.96
N TYR A 316 -17.55 -9.65 3.07
CA TYR A 316 -18.19 -9.92 4.36
C TYR A 316 -17.37 -10.80 5.30
N THR A 317 -16.57 -11.71 4.74
CA THR A 317 -15.77 -12.67 5.51
C THR A 317 -14.32 -12.24 5.69
N VAL A 318 -13.86 -11.21 4.95
CA VAL A 318 -12.51 -10.66 5.08
C VAL A 318 -12.42 -9.80 6.33
N ILE A 319 -11.32 -9.93 7.07
CA ILE A 319 -11.03 -9.04 8.20
C ILE A 319 -10.53 -7.71 7.65
N SER A 320 -11.42 -6.71 7.61
CA SER A 320 -11.08 -5.33 7.30
C SER A 320 -10.37 -4.66 8.48
N VAL A 321 -9.16 -4.14 8.26
CA VAL A 321 -8.34 -3.53 9.31
C VAL A 321 -8.22 -2.03 9.12
N ALA A 322 -8.77 -1.27 10.07
CA ALA A 322 -8.56 0.19 10.18
C ALA A 322 -7.24 0.50 10.93
N SER A 323 -6.77 1.74 10.82
CA SER A 323 -5.58 2.22 11.52
C SER A 323 -5.94 3.10 12.72
N SER A 324 -5.16 3.00 13.79
CA SER A 324 -5.28 3.85 14.98
C SER A 324 -3.90 4.21 15.50
N GLU A 325 -3.72 5.44 15.95
CA GLU A 325 -2.46 5.89 16.54
C GLU A 325 -2.40 5.54 18.03
N PRO A 326 -1.29 4.93 18.52
CA PRO A 326 -1.11 4.71 19.94
C PRO A 326 -0.82 6.03 20.67
N ASN A 327 -1.18 6.11 21.95
CA ASN A 327 -0.90 7.29 22.80
C ASN A 327 0.59 7.63 22.94
N LYS A 328 1.48 6.70 22.57
CA LYS A 328 2.93 6.89 22.57
C LYS A 328 3.51 6.18 21.36
N TYR A 329 4.40 6.85 20.64
CA TYR A 329 5.16 6.31 19.53
C TYR A 329 6.54 6.98 19.48
N TYR A 330 7.48 6.36 18.77
CA TYR A 330 8.77 6.98 18.49
C TYR A 330 8.62 7.91 17.28
N SER A 331 9.19 9.10 17.38
CA SER A 331 9.21 10.08 16.30
C SER A 331 10.54 10.82 16.28
N LEU A 332 10.84 11.44 15.15
CA LEU A 332 11.95 12.37 15.07
C LEU A 332 11.53 13.67 15.76
N GLY A 333 12.49 14.34 16.39
CA GLY A 333 12.26 15.61 17.06
C GLY A 333 13.24 16.67 16.58
N ILE A 334 12.76 17.90 16.42
CA ILE A 334 13.59 19.11 16.30
C ILE A 334 13.59 19.82 17.64
N THR A 335 14.73 20.30 18.09
CA THR A 335 14.81 21.06 19.35
C THR A 335 14.75 22.55 19.06
N ASP A 336 13.79 23.28 19.63
CA ASP A 336 13.82 24.75 19.60
C ASP A 336 14.73 25.27 20.72
N HIS A 337 16.00 25.49 20.41
CA HIS A 337 16.99 26.00 21.36
C HIS A 337 16.67 27.41 21.87
N SER A 338 15.88 28.19 21.14
CA SER A 338 15.49 29.55 21.56
C SER A 338 14.40 29.54 22.66
N LYS A 339 13.71 28.42 22.86
CA LYS A 339 12.84 28.15 24.02
C LYS A 339 13.49 27.21 25.05
N GLY A 340 14.80 26.96 24.91
CA GLY A 340 15.59 26.06 25.75
C GLY A 340 15.59 24.61 25.25
N ASP A 341 16.65 23.87 25.59
CA ASP A 341 16.99 22.54 25.04
C ASP A 341 16.00 21.40 25.37
N LYS A 342 14.88 21.70 26.03
CA LYS A 342 13.79 20.74 26.32
C LYS A 342 12.57 20.93 25.42
N ASN A 343 12.52 21.98 24.61
CA ASN A 343 11.43 22.19 23.67
C ASN A 343 11.66 21.32 22.43
N ILE A 344 10.98 20.17 22.38
CA ILE A 344 11.09 19.22 21.28
C ILE A 344 9.80 19.25 20.47
N ILE A 345 9.92 19.54 19.19
CA ILE A 345 8.84 19.59 18.21
C ILE A 345 8.85 18.29 17.42
N ARG A 346 7.70 17.62 17.34
CA ARG A 346 7.53 16.42 16.52
C ARG A 346 7.84 16.76 15.06
N SER A 347 8.58 15.87 14.41
CA SER A 347 8.98 16.05 13.02
C SER A 347 8.97 14.74 12.24
N SER A 348 8.91 14.86 10.92
CA SER A 348 9.06 13.76 9.97
C SER A 348 10.03 14.14 8.85
N THR A 349 10.75 13.16 8.33
CA THR A 349 11.61 13.37 7.15
C THR A 349 11.70 12.10 6.33
N GLN A 350 11.72 12.29 5.01
CA GLN A 350 11.82 11.24 4.00
C GLN A 350 13.19 11.25 3.30
N ASN A 351 13.98 12.32 3.47
CA ASN A 351 15.33 12.42 2.93
C ASN A 351 16.35 12.24 4.08
N VAL A 352 17.11 11.14 4.03
CA VAL A 352 18.08 10.80 5.09
C VAL A 352 19.47 11.27 4.67
N GLY A 353 19.91 12.34 5.34
CA GLY A 353 21.26 12.88 5.20
C GLY A 353 21.51 14.06 6.13
N ILE A 354 20.69 14.26 7.17
CA ILE A 354 20.92 15.29 8.18
C ILE A 354 22.21 14.91 8.92
N PRO A 355 23.30 15.67 8.78
CA PRO A 355 24.54 15.36 9.48
C PRO A 355 24.31 15.31 10.99
N SER A 356 24.99 14.41 11.70
CA SER A 356 24.83 14.28 13.16
C SER A 356 25.24 15.55 13.94
N ASP A 357 26.01 16.43 13.31
CA ASP A 357 26.45 17.74 13.78
C ASP A 357 25.53 18.88 13.31
N PHE A 358 24.43 18.59 12.61
CA PHE A 358 23.41 19.57 12.24
C PHE A 358 22.64 20.03 13.48
N LYS A 359 23.24 20.97 14.20
CA LYS A 359 22.73 21.51 15.47
C LYS A 359 22.87 23.03 15.48
N ARG A 360 21.97 23.65 16.22
CA ARG A 360 21.95 25.09 16.49
C ARG A 360 22.00 25.93 15.22
N GLN A 361 21.18 25.57 14.22
CA GLN A 361 21.10 26.27 12.94
C GLN A 361 20.04 27.38 12.99
N PRO A 362 20.31 28.58 12.45
CA PRO A 362 19.35 29.68 12.46
C PRO A 362 18.16 29.39 11.53
N LEU A 363 16.95 29.64 12.00
CA LEU A 363 15.72 29.53 11.22
C LEU A 363 15.37 30.89 10.59
N ALA A 364 14.87 30.88 9.36
CA ALA A 364 14.38 32.08 8.68
C ALA A 364 13.12 31.78 7.87
N GLY A 365 12.17 32.71 7.88
CA GLY A 365 10.99 32.65 7.02
C GLY A 365 11.37 32.79 5.54
N ALA A 366 10.77 31.98 4.68
CA ALA A 366 10.99 32.04 3.24
C ALA A 366 9.78 32.68 2.53
N LYS A 367 9.94 33.92 2.06
CA LYS A 367 8.92 34.70 1.37
C LYS A 367 9.22 34.72 -0.13
N ASP A 368 8.28 34.25 -0.93
CA ASP A 368 8.43 34.31 -2.38
C ASP A 368 8.16 35.70 -2.96
N THR A 369 8.38 35.86 -4.26
CA THR A 369 8.11 37.12 -4.98
C THR A 369 6.65 37.56 -4.93
N ASN A 370 5.72 36.67 -4.57
CA ASN A 370 4.31 36.99 -4.37
C ASN A 370 3.99 37.39 -2.92
N GLY A 371 5.00 37.45 -2.05
CA GLY A 371 4.87 37.78 -0.63
C GLY A 371 4.34 36.62 0.22
N THR A 372 4.19 35.42 -0.33
CA THR A 372 3.67 34.26 0.40
C THR A 372 4.79 33.46 1.06
N ASP A 373 4.47 32.70 2.10
CA ASP A 373 5.37 31.75 2.75
C ASP A 373 5.37 30.37 2.09
N GLN A 374 4.79 30.24 0.90
CA GLN A 374 4.66 28.96 0.20
C GLN A 374 5.84 28.63 -0.70
N ALA A 375 6.73 29.57 -1.01
CA ALA A 375 7.90 29.33 -1.86
C ALA A 375 7.56 28.70 -3.23
N CYS A 376 6.40 29.05 -3.80
CA CYS A 376 5.99 28.53 -5.12
C CYS A 376 6.58 29.35 -6.28
N SER A 377 7.11 30.52 -5.96
CA SER A 377 7.95 31.35 -6.83
C SER A 377 9.35 31.52 -6.21
N PRO A 378 10.35 32.06 -6.95
CA PRO A 378 11.66 32.36 -6.38
C PRO A 378 11.56 33.19 -5.09
N LEU A 379 12.48 32.96 -4.15
CA LEU A 379 12.51 33.70 -2.89
C LEU A 379 13.18 35.06 -3.07
N THR A 380 12.72 36.04 -2.30
CA THR A 380 13.22 37.43 -2.36
C THR A 380 14.46 37.66 -1.50
N GLN A 381 14.69 36.80 -0.52
CA GLN A 381 15.78 36.87 0.45
C GLN A 381 16.87 35.82 0.20
N SER A 382 18.09 36.13 0.63
CA SER A 382 19.14 35.11 0.80
C SER A 382 18.92 34.35 2.11
N LEU A 383 19.04 33.02 2.02
CA LEU A 383 18.93 32.09 3.14
C LEU A 383 20.26 31.38 3.41
N LYS A 384 21.39 31.96 2.96
CA LYS A 384 22.72 31.36 3.09
C LYS A 384 23.01 30.98 4.54
N GLY A 385 23.22 29.68 4.77
CA GLY A 385 23.54 29.14 6.11
C GLY A 385 22.35 29.05 7.07
N LYS A 386 21.12 29.21 6.58
CA LYS A 386 19.88 29.17 7.38
C LYS A 386 18.97 28.01 6.97
N VAL A 387 18.13 27.57 7.92
CA VAL A 387 17.00 26.67 7.66
C VAL A 387 15.83 27.52 7.14
N ALA A 388 15.24 27.12 6.01
CA ALA A 388 14.11 27.80 5.42
C ALA A 388 12.78 27.30 6.00
N LEU A 389 12.04 28.15 6.71
CA LEU A 389 10.66 27.86 7.15
C LEU A 389 9.68 28.17 6.01
N ILE A 390 8.93 27.15 5.57
CA ILE A 390 8.04 27.23 4.42
C ILE A 390 6.71 26.56 4.73
N ARG A 391 5.60 27.17 4.33
CA ARG A 391 4.25 26.62 4.51
C ARG A 391 3.90 25.60 3.43
N ARG A 392 3.23 24.51 3.82
CA ARG A 392 2.61 23.57 2.88
C ARG A 392 1.47 24.21 2.07
N GLY A 393 1.30 23.79 0.82
CA GLY A 393 0.22 24.22 -0.08
C GLY A 393 0.70 24.96 -1.33
N GLY A 394 -0.18 25.15 -2.32
CA GLY A 394 0.09 25.90 -3.56
C GLY A 394 0.91 25.15 -4.62
N CYS A 395 1.97 24.45 -4.24
CA CYS A 395 2.86 23.74 -5.16
C CYS A 395 3.53 22.52 -4.49
N PRO A 396 4.12 21.59 -5.28
CA PRO A 396 4.84 20.43 -4.75
C PRO A 396 6.02 20.80 -3.84
N ILE A 397 6.34 19.93 -2.87
CA ILE A 397 7.44 20.14 -1.91
C ILE A 397 8.79 20.25 -2.61
N ASN A 398 9.03 19.46 -3.66
CA ASN A 398 10.26 19.54 -4.44
C ASN A 398 10.49 20.95 -5.02
N THR A 399 9.45 21.60 -5.53
CA THR A 399 9.53 22.99 -6.02
C THR A 399 9.94 23.95 -4.91
N LYS A 400 9.33 23.83 -3.72
CA LYS A 400 9.66 24.64 -2.54
C LYS A 400 11.11 24.45 -2.14
N ALA A 401 11.57 23.21 -2.07
CA ALA A 401 12.92 22.86 -1.69
C ALA A 401 13.97 23.35 -2.70
N GLN A 402 13.67 23.28 -4.00
CA GLN A 402 14.53 23.83 -5.06
C GLN A 402 14.67 25.35 -4.93
N HIS A 403 13.60 26.08 -4.66
CA HIS A 403 13.66 27.54 -4.46
C HIS A 403 14.48 27.89 -3.21
N ALA A 404 14.27 27.18 -2.11
CA ALA A 404 15.06 27.37 -0.89
C ALA A 404 16.55 27.11 -1.09
N ALA A 405 16.89 25.99 -1.74
CA ALA A 405 18.27 25.62 -2.06
C ALA A 405 18.95 26.67 -2.94
N LYS A 406 18.27 27.17 -3.98
CA LYS A 406 18.78 28.24 -4.86
C LYS A 406 19.06 29.54 -4.11
N SER A 407 18.30 29.83 -3.06
CA SER A 407 18.53 30.99 -2.17
C SER A 407 19.61 30.74 -1.10
N GLY A 408 20.24 29.57 -1.08
CA GLY A 408 21.35 29.22 -0.20
C GLY A 408 20.95 28.56 1.13
N ALA A 409 19.68 28.16 1.28
CA ALA A 409 19.24 27.43 2.46
C ALA A 409 20.00 26.11 2.62
N ILE A 410 20.34 25.77 3.87
CA ILE A 410 21.05 24.52 4.19
C ILE A 410 20.11 23.36 4.51
N ALA A 411 18.84 23.67 4.81
CA ALA A 411 17.76 22.72 5.00
C ALA A 411 16.41 23.44 4.83
N VAL A 412 15.34 22.66 4.67
CA VAL A 412 13.97 23.14 4.57
C VAL A 412 13.15 22.56 5.72
N LEU A 413 12.42 23.42 6.40
CA LEU A 413 11.43 23.09 7.40
C LEU A 413 10.04 23.43 6.87
N ILE A 414 9.31 22.42 6.43
CA ILE A 414 7.93 22.55 5.95
C ILE A 414 6.99 22.42 7.14
N TYR A 415 6.15 23.42 7.40
CA TYR A 415 5.07 23.26 8.37
C TYR A 415 3.73 23.00 7.66
N ASN A 416 2.97 22.07 8.22
CA ASN A 416 1.69 21.67 7.64
C ASN A 416 0.70 22.85 7.64
N ASN A 417 -0.21 22.88 6.68
CA ASN A 417 -1.27 23.89 6.60
C ASN A 417 -2.52 23.50 7.40
N GLU A 418 -2.62 22.24 7.83
CA GLU A 418 -3.74 21.66 8.58
C GLU A 418 -3.23 20.67 9.62
N GLY A 419 -3.82 20.68 10.82
CA GLY A 419 -3.62 19.65 11.83
C GLY A 419 -2.16 19.34 12.19
N ASP A 420 -1.87 18.04 12.23
CA ASP A 420 -0.63 17.42 12.71
C ASP A 420 0.50 17.44 11.66
N VAL A 421 1.67 16.89 11.98
CA VAL A 421 2.78 16.72 11.05
C VAL A 421 2.38 15.85 9.85
N MET A 422 2.87 16.20 8.67
CA MET A 422 2.69 15.38 7.47
C MET A 422 3.64 14.18 7.52
N ASN A 423 3.10 12.97 7.62
CA ASN A 423 3.90 11.75 7.77
C ASN A 423 4.39 11.15 6.43
N SER A 424 3.74 11.49 5.31
CA SER A 424 4.10 10.99 3.98
C SER A 424 4.25 12.13 2.97
N PHE A 425 5.39 12.15 2.27
CA PHE A 425 5.70 13.09 1.19
C PHE A 425 6.92 12.63 0.39
N ASP A 426 6.98 12.96 -0.90
CA ASP A 426 8.15 12.61 -1.71
C ASP A 426 9.12 13.78 -1.86
N VAL A 427 10.41 13.43 -1.73
CA VAL A 427 11.54 14.31 -2.02
C VAL A 427 12.36 13.62 -3.09
N ASP A 428 12.46 14.24 -4.27
CA ASP A 428 13.19 13.64 -5.39
C ASP A 428 14.71 13.70 -5.17
N ASP A 429 15.44 12.83 -5.87
CA ASP A 429 16.91 12.72 -5.75
C ASP A 429 17.65 13.99 -6.19
N THR A 430 16.99 14.96 -6.84
CA THR A 430 17.60 16.24 -7.22
C THR A 430 17.72 17.19 -6.03
N ILE A 431 16.93 17.00 -4.98
CA ILE A 431 16.99 17.80 -3.75
C ILE A 431 18.15 17.33 -2.88
N LYS A 432 19.21 18.14 -2.80
CA LYS A 432 20.44 17.83 -2.05
C LYS A 432 20.51 18.40 -0.64
N ILE A 433 19.47 19.12 -0.20
CA ILE A 433 19.36 19.64 1.17
C ILE A 433 18.28 18.86 1.93
N PRO A 434 18.41 18.68 3.26
CA PRO A 434 17.40 18.01 4.06
C PRO A 434 16.05 18.73 4.00
N VAL A 435 14.97 17.94 3.95
CA VAL A 435 13.59 18.43 4.02
C VAL A 435 12.91 17.76 5.21
N VAL A 436 12.50 18.56 6.18
CA VAL A 436 11.85 18.11 7.40
C VAL A 436 10.47 18.75 7.50
N CYS A 437 9.49 17.99 7.95
CA CYS A 437 8.14 18.48 8.16
C CYS A 437 7.80 18.58 9.65
N ILE A 438 7.00 19.57 10.02
CA ILE A 438 6.45 19.78 11.37
C ILE A 438 4.95 20.09 11.30
N GLU A 439 4.30 19.98 12.45
CA GLU A 439 2.88 20.34 12.66
C GLU A 439 2.61 21.84 12.42
N LYS A 440 1.34 22.16 12.16
CA LYS A 440 0.90 23.54 11.88
C LYS A 440 1.18 24.48 13.05
N SER A 441 0.88 24.06 14.28
CA SER A 441 1.04 24.85 15.51
C SER A 441 2.47 25.33 15.74
N ALA A 442 3.44 24.45 15.54
CA ALA A 442 4.86 24.79 15.69
C ALA A 442 5.32 25.78 14.60
N GLY A 443 4.87 25.57 13.36
CA GLY A 443 5.17 26.50 12.27
C GLY A 443 4.58 27.89 12.48
N ASP A 444 3.32 27.98 12.91
CA ASP A 444 2.66 29.25 13.21
C ASP A 444 3.36 30.01 14.37
N ASP A 445 3.82 29.29 15.40
CA ASP A 445 4.61 29.88 16.49
C ASP A 445 5.94 30.47 15.97
N PHE A 446 6.64 29.73 15.10
CA PHE A 446 7.87 30.22 14.48
C PHE A 446 7.63 31.45 13.60
N VAL A 447 6.60 31.44 12.76
CA VAL A 447 6.25 32.60 11.92
C VAL A 447 6.00 33.83 12.78
N LYS A 448 5.14 33.71 13.81
CA LYS A 448 4.83 34.81 14.72
C LYS A 448 6.09 35.40 15.35
N ARG A 449 6.98 34.54 15.85
CA ARG A 449 8.20 34.97 16.55
C ARG A 449 9.23 35.59 15.62
N LEU A 450 9.35 35.08 14.40
CA LEU A 450 10.19 35.68 13.36
C LEU A 450 9.65 37.07 12.95
N ASP A 451 8.33 37.23 12.83
CA ASP A 451 7.68 38.51 12.53
C ASP A 451 7.85 39.53 13.68
N GLU A 452 7.96 39.06 14.93
CA GLU A 452 8.33 39.85 16.11
C GLU A 452 9.84 40.17 16.19
N GLY A 453 10.65 39.68 15.25
CA GLY A 453 12.10 39.92 15.19
C GLY A 453 12.92 39.04 16.13
N GLN A 454 12.39 37.91 16.60
CA GLN A 454 13.15 36.96 17.43
C GLN A 454 14.07 36.09 16.58
N ASP A 455 15.30 35.89 17.06
CA ASP A 455 16.22 34.90 16.49
C ASP A 455 15.87 33.50 16.98
N ILE A 456 15.55 32.60 16.05
CA ILE A 456 15.20 31.21 16.34
C ILE A 456 16.33 30.30 15.87
N THR A 457 16.68 29.33 16.71
CA THR A 457 17.77 28.38 16.47
C THR A 457 17.30 26.95 16.72
N LEU A 458 17.51 26.05 15.75
CA LEU A 458 17.07 24.65 15.75
C LEU A 458 18.19 23.64 15.96
#